data_AF-A0A4Q4VCT9-F1
#
_entry.id   AF-A0A4Q4VCT9-F1
#
_cell.length_a   1.000
_cell.length_b   1.000
_cell.length_c   1.000
_cell.angle_alpha   90.00
_cell.angle_beta   90.00
_cell.angle_gamma   90.00
#
_symmetry.space_group_name_H-M   'P 1'
#
loop_
_entity.id
_entity.type
_entity.pdbx_description
1 polymer ?
#
loop_
_entity_poly.entity_id
_entity_poly.type
_entity_poly.pdbx_seq_one_letter_code
_entity_poly.pdbx_strand_id
1 'polypeptide(L)'
;MVRVPPAVQDRGMLTPATEGEIKYRCTIPKPNGQPCNTMIKNTKRCISSHRKIHDPNSAYNREAVKFPQPIPCREIKADGTFCNTPLTSKHNMLRHYGSQHGHSGQKATLFGKYGV
;
A
#
# COMPACT_ATOMS: atom_id res chain seq x y z
N MET A 1 36.53 -6.76 -5.30
CA MET A 1 35.26 -6.62 -4.57
C MET A 1 34.13 -7.10 -5.47
N VAL A 2 33.37 -8.10 -5.02
CA VAL A 2 32.40 -8.85 -5.82
C VAL A 2 31.16 -7.98 -6.08
N ARG A 3 30.85 -7.70 -7.34
CA ARG A 3 29.57 -7.10 -7.75
C ARG A 3 28.46 -8.07 -7.34
N VAL A 4 27.67 -7.69 -6.33
CA VAL A 4 26.47 -8.43 -5.95
C VAL A 4 25.46 -8.30 -7.10
N PRO A 5 25.10 -9.40 -7.80
CA PRO A 5 24.05 -9.36 -8.80
C PRO A 5 22.74 -8.90 -8.14
N PRO A 6 21.86 -8.17 -8.85
CA PRO A 6 20.54 -7.89 -8.30
C PRO A 6 19.87 -9.23 -7.94
N ALA A 7 19.29 -9.30 -6.74
CA ALA A 7 18.62 -10.51 -6.25
C ALA A 7 17.40 -10.94 -7.10
N VAL A 8 17.03 -10.12 -8.08
CA VAL A 8 16.01 -10.36 -9.10
C VAL A 8 16.50 -9.70 -10.40
N GLN A 9 16.61 -10.44 -11.50
CA GLN A 9 16.73 -9.85 -12.84
C GLN A 9 15.41 -9.09 -13.11
N ASP A 10 15.40 -7.77 -12.93
CA ASP A 10 14.19 -6.96 -12.93
C ASP A 10 14.35 -5.66 -13.75
N ARG A 11 13.23 -5.00 -14.05
CA ARG A 11 13.14 -3.82 -14.92
C ARG A 11 13.72 -2.56 -14.27
N GLY A 12 13.94 -2.54 -12.96
CA GLY A 12 14.46 -1.37 -12.24
C GLY A 12 15.96 -1.16 -12.32
N MET A 13 16.41 -0.01 -11.80
CA MET A 13 17.81 0.42 -11.85
C MET A 13 18.42 0.46 -10.45
N LEU A 14 19.63 -0.07 -10.27
CA LEU A 14 20.37 0.08 -9.03
C LEU A 14 20.97 1.49 -8.99
N THR A 15 20.73 2.22 -7.90
CA THR A 15 21.25 3.58 -7.71
C THR A 15 22.06 3.61 -6.41
N PRO A 16 23.31 4.11 -6.43
CA PRO A 16 24.07 4.32 -5.21
C PRO A 16 23.37 5.37 -4.34
N ALA A 17 23.20 5.09 -3.05
CA ALA A 17 22.71 6.04 -2.07
C ALA A 17 23.88 6.70 -1.31
N THR A 18 23.58 7.81 -0.64
CA THR A 18 24.53 8.67 0.07
C THR A 18 25.37 7.98 1.16
N GLU A 19 25.00 6.77 1.60
CA GLU A 19 25.66 6.02 2.68
C GLU A 19 26.35 4.73 2.18
N GLY A 20 26.62 4.60 0.88
CA GLY A 20 27.21 3.38 0.30
C GLY A 20 26.23 2.21 0.14
N GLU A 21 24.98 2.36 0.57
CA GLU A 21 23.91 1.41 0.28
C GLU A 21 23.47 1.47 -1.19
N ILE A 22 23.35 0.31 -1.84
CA ILE A 22 22.74 0.21 -3.16
C ILE A 22 21.22 0.16 -2.99
N LYS A 23 20.50 1.17 -3.49
CA LYS A 23 19.04 1.17 -3.54
C LYS A 23 18.54 0.74 -4.91
N TYR A 24 17.35 0.15 -4.93
CA TYR A 24 16.65 -0.21 -6.16
C TYR A 24 15.64 0.89 -6.51
N ARG A 25 15.77 1.45 -7.71
CA ARG A 25 14.82 2.38 -8.31
C ARG A 25 13.86 1.61 -9.20
N CYS A 26 12.59 1.56 -8.84
CA CYS A 26 11.57 0.94 -9.66
C CYS A 26 11.28 1.79 -10.91
N THR A 27 11.29 1.19 -12.09
CA THR A 27 10.98 1.85 -13.38
C THR A 27 9.69 1.31 -14.00
N ILE A 28 9.00 0.38 -13.32
CA ILE A 28 7.76 -0.20 -13.82
C ILE A 28 6.75 0.95 -14.03
N PRO A 29 6.12 1.05 -15.22
CA PRO A 29 5.12 2.06 -15.47
C PRO A 29 3.94 1.90 -14.52
N LYS A 30 3.50 3.01 -13.93
CA LYS A 30 2.23 3.12 -13.25
C LYS A 30 1.09 3.01 -14.28
N PRO A 31 -0.16 2.77 -13.84
CA PRO A 31 -1.33 2.72 -14.74
C PRO A 31 -1.52 3.98 -15.62
N ASN A 32 -1.01 5.13 -15.17
CA ASN A 32 -1.03 6.40 -15.94
C ASN A 32 0.14 6.54 -16.94
N GLY A 33 0.89 5.47 -17.20
CA GLY A 33 2.03 5.46 -18.13
C GLY A 33 3.33 6.07 -17.59
N GLN A 34 3.29 6.76 -16.44
CA GLN A 34 4.51 7.33 -15.85
C GLN A 34 5.37 6.27 -15.14
N PRO A 35 6.71 6.36 -15.20
CA PRO A 35 7.58 5.46 -14.45
C PRO A 35 7.38 5.63 -12.93
N CYS A 36 7.43 4.51 -12.20
CA CYS A 36 7.24 4.49 -10.74
C CYS A 36 8.23 5.41 -10.00
N ASN A 37 9.52 5.26 -10.30
CA ASN A 37 10.65 5.97 -9.70
C ASN A 37 10.82 5.83 -8.18
N THR A 38 10.06 4.96 -7.51
CA THR A 38 10.21 4.74 -6.07
C THR A 38 11.54 4.06 -5.75
N MET A 39 12.26 4.63 -4.79
CA MET A 39 13.48 4.07 -4.22
C MET A 39 13.12 3.08 -3.10
N ILE A 40 13.57 1.83 -3.22
CA ILE A 40 13.36 0.78 -2.21
C ILE A 40 14.68 0.08 -1.90
N LYS A 41 14.74 -0.60 -0.75
CA LYS A 41 15.92 -1.41 -0.38
C LYS A 41 16.15 -2.48 -1.44
N ASN A 42 17.41 -2.70 -1.83
CA ASN A 42 17.80 -3.72 -2.80
C ASN A 42 17.78 -5.13 -2.18
N THR A 43 16.61 -5.56 -1.71
CA THR A 43 16.38 -6.92 -1.22
C THR A 43 15.25 -7.55 -2.02
N LYS A 44 15.36 -8.86 -2.29
CA LYS A 44 14.32 -9.62 -3.02
C LYS A 44 12.93 -9.43 -2.42
N ARG A 45 12.82 -9.43 -1.08
CA ARG A 45 11.55 -9.22 -0.35
C ARG A 45 10.95 -7.84 -0.64
N CYS A 46 11.75 -6.78 -0.54
CA CYS A 46 11.27 -5.41 -0.79
C CYS A 46 10.86 -5.21 -2.26
N ILE A 47 11.68 -5.68 -3.21
CA ILE A 47 11.40 -5.57 -4.64
C ILE A 47 10.14 -6.34 -5.03
N SER A 48 10.02 -7.61 -4.59
CA SER A 48 8.85 -8.44 -4.87
C SER A 48 7.57 -7.88 -4.24
N SER A 49 7.65 -7.37 -3.00
CA SER A 49 6.49 -6.74 -2.35
C SER A 49 6.06 -5.47 -3.07
N HIS A 50 7.01 -4.63 -3.49
CA HIS A 50 6.72 -3.39 -4.21
C HIS A 50 6.06 -3.68 -5.56
N ARG A 51 6.51 -4.70 -6.30
CA ARG A 51 5.93 -5.05 -7.61
C ARG A 51 4.42 -5.28 -7.58
N LYS A 52 3.87 -5.77 -6.47
CA LYS A 52 2.42 -6.01 -6.31
C LYS A 52 1.58 -4.75 -6.50
N ILE A 53 2.14 -3.57 -6.23
CA ILE A 53 1.42 -2.30 -6.42
C ILE A 53 1.26 -1.93 -7.90
N HIS A 54 2.05 -2.53 -8.80
CA HIS A 54 1.93 -2.30 -10.24
C HIS A 54 0.98 -3.27 -10.93
N ASP A 55 0.57 -4.34 -10.24
CA ASP A 55 -0.46 -5.25 -10.73
C ASP A 55 -1.84 -4.63 -10.49
N PRO A 56 -2.56 -4.14 -11.53
CA PRO A 56 -3.86 -3.49 -11.36
C PRO A 56 -4.91 -4.45 -10.79
N ASN A 57 -4.72 -5.77 -10.98
CA ASN A 57 -5.61 -6.80 -10.47
C ASN A 57 -5.32 -7.20 -9.03
N SER A 58 -4.28 -6.63 -8.41
CA SER A 58 -3.92 -6.99 -7.05
C SER A 58 -5.02 -6.57 -6.08
N ALA A 59 -5.22 -7.39 -5.03
CA ALA A 59 -6.15 -7.06 -3.96
C ALA A 59 -5.86 -5.68 -3.35
N TYR A 60 -4.58 -5.30 -3.26
CA TYR A 60 -4.15 -3.99 -2.79
C TYR A 60 -4.71 -2.85 -3.66
N ASN A 61 -4.53 -2.91 -4.98
CA ASN A 61 -5.04 -1.88 -5.89
C ASN A 61 -6.56 -1.82 -5.92
N ARG A 62 -7.22 -2.98 -5.95
CA ARG A 62 -8.69 -3.07 -5.90
C ARG A 62 -9.25 -2.44 -4.62
N GLU A 63 -8.60 -2.64 -3.47
CA GLU A 63 -9.01 -2.06 -2.19
C GLU A 63 -8.57 -0.59 -2.03
N ALA A 64 -7.56 -0.14 -2.78
CA ALA A 64 -7.10 1.25 -2.75
C ALA A 64 -7.96 2.22 -3.58
N VAL A 65 -8.84 1.70 -4.45
CA VAL A 65 -9.79 2.50 -5.24
C VAL A 65 -10.59 3.43 -4.32
N LYS A 66 -10.61 4.72 -4.68
CA LYS A 66 -11.33 5.73 -3.94
C LYS A 66 -12.84 5.56 -4.10
N PHE A 67 -13.58 5.71 -3.00
CA PHE A 67 -15.03 5.80 -3.07
C PHE A 67 -15.45 7.10 -3.78
N PRO A 68 -16.61 7.13 -4.46
CA PRO A 68 -17.14 8.35 -5.07
C PRO A 68 -17.28 9.51 -4.08
N GLN A 69 -17.66 9.18 -2.84
CA GLN A 69 -17.73 10.11 -1.72
C GLN A 69 -17.13 9.45 -0.47
N PRO A 70 -16.43 10.22 0.39
CA PRO A 70 -15.94 9.69 1.66
C PRO A 70 -17.10 9.20 2.53
N ILE A 71 -16.94 8.01 3.12
CA ILE A 71 -17.94 7.42 4.01
C ILE A 71 -17.50 7.72 5.46
N PRO A 72 -18.34 8.35 6.30
CA PRO A 72 -17.96 8.62 7.69
C PRO A 72 -17.85 7.32 8.51
N CYS A 73 -16.80 7.22 9.32
CA CYS A 73 -16.67 6.12 10.28
C CYS A 73 -17.84 6.15 11.30
N ARG A 74 -18.51 5.01 11.49
CA ARG A 74 -19.72 4.86 12.33
C ARG A 74 -19.42 4.22 13.69
N GLU A 75 -18.14 4.00 14.00
CA GLU A 75 -17.74 3.49 15.31
C GLU A 75 -17.90 4.56 16.38
N ILE A 76 -18.23 4.09 17.58
CA ILE A 76 -18.26 4.89 18.80
C ILE A 76 -16.89 4.76 19.46
N LYS A 77 -16.28 5.90 19.80
CA LYS A 77 -15.02 5.95 20.53
C LYS A 77 -15.26 5.67 22.03
N ALA A 78 -14.17 5.49 22.78
CA ALA A 78 -14.25 5.26 24.22
C ALA A 78 -14.95 6.39 25.00
N ASP A 79 -14.91 7.62 24.48
CA ASP A 79 -15.58 8.80 25.04
C ASP A 79 -17.08 8.91 24.65
N GLY A 80 -17.65 7.88 24.01
CA GLY A 80 -19.06 7.85 23.63
C GLY A 80 -19.41 8.66 22.37
N THR A 81 -18.44 9.36 21.78
CA THR A 81 -18.65 10.13 20.54
C THR A 81 -18.45 9.30 19.29
N PHE A 82 -19.12 9.68 18.20
CA PHE A 82 -18.88 9.07 16.89
C PHE A 82 -17.48 9.42 16.37
N CYS A 83 -16.83 8.43 15.76
CA CYS A 83 -15.51 8.60 15.20
C CYS A 83 -15.51 9.58 14.01
N ASN A 84 -16.50 9.47 13.11
CA ASN A 84 -16.74 10.35 11.95
C ASN A 84 -15.54 10.57 11.01
N THR A 85 -14.45 9.82 11.17
CA THR A 85 -13.28 9.92 10.29
C THR A 85 -13.69 9.58 8.85
N PRO A 86 -13.35 10.40 7.85
CA PRO A 86 -13.72 10.15 6.47
C PRO A 86 -12.94 8.95 5.90
N LEU A 87 -13.66 7.88 5.60
CA LEU A 87 -13.13 6.67 4.96
C LEU A 87 -13.16 6.87 3.45
N THR A 88 -11.98 6.86 2.82
CA THR A 88 -11.84 7.23 1.40
C THR A 88 -11.66 6.03 0.47
N SER A 89 -11.36 4.85 0.99
CA SER A 89 -11.25 3.58 0.25
C SER A 89 -11.29 2.40 1.22
N LYS A 90 -11.44 1.17 0.72
CA LYS A 90 -11.39 -0.07 1.53
C LYS A 90 -10.05 -0.22 2.26
N HIS A 91 -8.95 0.09 1.58
CA HIS A 91 -7.61 0.06 2.17
C HIS A 91 -7.46 1.09 3.30
N ASN A 92 -7.96 2.32 3.09
CA ASN A 92 -7.96 3.36 4.10
C ASN A 92 -8.83 2.98 5.31
N MET A 93 -9.98 2.34 5.07
CA MET A 93 -10.88 1.81 6.10
C MET A 93 -10.19 0.74 6.96
N LEU A 94 -9.55 -0.26 6.35
CA LEU A 94 -8.82 -1.30 7.10
C LEU A 94 -7.72 -0.71 7.97
N ARG A 95 -6.93 0.22 7.41
CA ARG A 95 -5.86 0.90 8.15
C ARG A 95 -6.41 1.70 9.34
N HIS A 96 -7.51 2.43 9.13
CA HIS A 96 -8.15 3.21 10.19
C HIS A 96 -8.66 2.31 11.31
N TYR A 97 -9.41 1.26 10.97
CA TYR A 97 -9.98 0.34 11.94
C TYR A 97 -8.93 -0.46 12.72
N GLY A 98 -7.85 -0.90 12.05
CA GLY A 98 -6.74 -1.57 12.73
C GLY A 98 -6.00 -0.65 13.72
N SER A 99 -5.87 0.64 13.39
CA SER A 99 -5.15 1.60 14.23
C SER A 99 -6.00 2.21 15.34
N GLN A 100 -7.28 2.50 15.09
CA GLN A 100 -8.13 3.29 15.99
C GLN A 100 -9.23 2.50 16.68
N HIS A 101 -9.57 1.32 16.16
CA HIS A 101 -10.65 0.48 16.68
C HIS A 101 -10.20 -0.95 16.99
N GLY A 102 -8.88 -1.21 16.97
CA GLY A 102 -8.31 -2.52 17.29
C GLY A 102 -8.83 -3.67 16.42
N HIS A 103 -9.34 -3.37 15.22
CA HIS A 103 -10.00 -4.37 14.39
C HIS A 103 -8.98 -5.36 13.82
N SER A 104 -9.02 -6.59 14.31
CA SER A 104 -8.29 -7.76 13.80
C SER A 104 -9.21 -8.76 13.07
N GLY A 105 -10.48 -8.40 12.86
CA GLY A 105 -11.52 -9.27 12.33
C GLY A 105 -11.47 -9.49 10.81
N GLN A 106 -12.45 -10.25 10.30
CA GLN A 106 -12.58 -10.48 8.86
C GLN A 106 -12.93 -9.20 8.12
N LYS A 107 -12.05 -8.77 7.22
CA LYS A 107 -12.25 -7.57 6.37
C LYS A 107 -13.60 -7.55 5.64
N ALA A 108 -14.14 -8.71 5.26
CA ALA A 108 -15.42 -8.82 4.57
C ALA A 108 -16.58 -8.32 5.44
N THR A 109 -16.56 -8.59 6.76
CA THR A 109 -17.57 -8.10 7.70
C THR A 109 -17.52 -6.59 7.81
N LEU A 110 -16.31 -6.01 7.88
CA LEU A 110 -16.13 -4.57 7.92
C LEU A 110 -16.67 -3.92 6.63
N PHE A 111 -16.34 -4.47 5.48
CA PHE A 111 -16.83 -3.97 4.19
C PHE A 111 -18.35 -4.09 4.07
N GLY A 112 -18.93 -5.21 4.51
CA GLY A 112 -20.38 -5.43 4.56
C GLY A 112 -21.13 -4.39 5.40
N LYS A 113 -20.55 -3.96 6.54
CA LYS A 113 -21.12 -2.89 7.40
C LYS A 113 -21.34 -1.57 6.64
N TYR A 114 -20.53 -1.33 5.61
CA TYR A 114 -20.55 -0.11 4.81
C TYR A 114 -21.14 -0.32 3.40
N GLY A 115 -21.50 -1.55 3.03
CA GLY A 115 -22.01 -1.88 1.70
C GLY A 115 -20.98 -1.70 0.58
N VAL A 116 -19.67 -1.87 0.87
CA VAL A 116 -18.57 -1.61 -0.09
C VAL A 116 -17.91 -2.86 -0.61
#